data_AF-A0AAE3J032-F1
#
_entry.id   AF-A0AAE3J032-F1
#
_cell.length_a   1.000
_cell.length_b   1.000
_cell.length_c   1.000
_cell.angle_alpha   90.00
_cell.angle_beta   90.00
_cell.angle_gamma   90.00
#
_symmetry.space_group_name_H-M   'P 1'
#
loop_
_entity.id
_entity.type
_entity.pdbx_description
1 polymer ?
#
loop_
_entity_poly.entity_id
_entity_poly.type
_entity_poly.pdbx_seq_one_letter_code
_entity_poly.pdbx_strand_id
1 'polypeptide(L)'
;MSISERPLTRQDRDTLKPYSTANEKRSTYLNFAGLFFILFFTIFVALGLLCDFTAWMFAWPDFEVVKWWLCGASAVLSLAYSGNWALQEHKYIKARTGISALADQDLQNGFAAIERLEVAAVVEVEEEEDEGAGFLLELRDGRVLFLVGQDLDFHSLHVEPDAENEVAGDIFPSDKVDFVYAPKSGVRLDVIGTGSYLKPRSWVKRRVGRTRSSSHADPMPDSFNDGPLEDVLKRYGFVEVPASARRENV
;
A
#
# COMPACT_ATOMS: atom_id res chain seq x y z
N MET A 1 -7.93 -13.91 24.64
CA MET A 1 -6.79 -13.16 24.04
C MET A 1 -6.21 -12.28 25.12
N SER A 2 -4.89 -12.30 25.29
CA SER A 2 -4.18 -11.39 26.18
C SER A 2 -3.57 -10.27 25.33
N ILE A 3 -3.91 -9.03 25.67
CA ILE A 3 -3.24 -7.84 25.12
C ILE A 3 -2.27 -7.35 26.19
N SER A 4 -1.01 -7.18 25.82
CA SER A 4 -0.01 -6.51 26.65
C SER A 4 0.52 -5.27 25.95
N GLU A 5 1.23 -4.41 26.68
CA GLU A 5 1.78 -3.17 26.14
C GLU A 5 3.30 -3.16 26.32
N ARG A 6 4.01 -2.57 25.36
CA ARG A 6 5.45 -2.26 25.49
C ARG A 6 5.75 -0.84 25.00
N PRO A 7 6.82 -0.20 25.50
CA PRO A 7 7.29 1.07 24.91
C PRO A 7 7.61 0.92 23.42
N LEU A 8 7.38 1.97 22.65
CA LEU A 8 7.78 2.03 21.25
C LEU A 8 9.31 2.02 21.13
N THR A 9 9.82 1.10 20.32
CA THR A 9 11.22 1.03 19.93
C THR A 9 11.55 2.15 18.95
N ARG A 10 12.84 2.31 18.63
CA ARG A 10 13.26 3.24 17.56
C ARG A 10 12.69 2.82 16.21
N GLN A 11 12.69 1.52 15.91
CA GLN A 11 12.16 0.97 14.66
C GLN A 11 10.65 1.22 14.55
N ASP A 12 9.87 0.99 15.61
CA ASP A 12 8.43 1.26 15.58
C ASP A 12 8.14 2.74 15.26
N ARG A 13 8.91 3.65 15.86
CA ARG A 13 8.78 5.09 15.59
C ARG A 13 9.12 5.41 14.15
N ASP A 14 10.14 4.77 13.58
CA ASP A 14 10.52 4.93 12.18
C ASP A 14 9.44 4.37 11.23
N THR A 15 8.79 3.26 11.58
CA THR A 15 7.62 2.70 10.88
C THR A 15 6.38 3.61 10.96
N LEU A 16 6.15 4.29 12.09
CA LEU A 16 5.01 5.20 12.28
C LEU A 16 5.20 6.57 11.63
N LYS A 17 6.44 7.06 11.51
CA LYS A 17 6.74 8.38 10.93
C LYS A 17 6.15 8.61 9.53
N PRO A 18 6.19 7.67 8.56
CA PRO A 18 5.50 7.80 7.27
C PRO A 18 4.01 8.09 7.36
N TYR A 19 3.36 7.65 8.43
CA TYR A 19 1.94 7.86 8.68
C TYR A 19 1.66 9.18 9.39
N SER A 20 2.62 9.78 10.12
CA SER A 20 2.46 11.05 10.85
C SER A 20 2.13 12.26 9.97
N THR A 21 1.39 13.24 10.51
CA THR A 21 1.08 14.51 9.79
C THR A 21 2.33 15.33 9.47
N ALA A 22 3.41 15.14 10.25
CA ALA A 22 4.70 15.79 10.01
C ALA A 22 5.30 15.38 8.64
N ASN A 23 5.05 14.16 8.18
CA ASN A 23 5.45 13.70 6.85
C ASN A 23 4.44 14.06 5.75
N GLU A 24 3.16 14.24 6.09
CA GLU A 24 2.13 14.73 5.17
C GLU A 24 2.51 16.13 4.64
N LYS A 25 3.02 17.01 5.51
CA LYS A 25 3.57 18.32 5.12
C LYS A 25 4.86 18.25 4.30
N ARG A 26 5.58 17.13 4.36
CA ARG A 26 6.80 16.86 3.59
C ARG A 26 6.52 16.23 2.23
N SER A 27 5.25 15.97 1.87
CA SER A 27 4.82 15.73 0.50
C SER A 27 5.00 17.01 -0.32
N THR A 28 6.27 17.27 -0.58
CA THR A 28 6.85 18.27 -1.46
C THR A 28 6.57 17.88 -2.93
N TYR A 29 5.78 16.83 -3.17
CA TYR A 29 5.27 16.41 -4.48
C TYR A 29 4.32 17.44 -5.09
N LEU A 30 3.62 18.23 -4.27
CA LEU A 30 2.90 19.42 -4.72
C LEU A 30 3.83 20.45 -5.38
N ASN A 31 5.09 20.54 -4.95
CA ASN A 31 6.07 21.40 -5.62
C ASN A 31 6.56 20.76 -6.91
N PHE A 32 6.74 19.44 -6.99
CA PHE A 32 7.20 18.80 -8.22
C PHE A 32 6.15 18.77 -9.32
N ALA A 33 4.90 18.42 -9.03
CA ALA A 33 3.81 18.48 -10.01
C ALA A 33 3.53 19.93 -10.43
N GLY A 34 3.56 20.87 -9.49
CA GLY A 34 3.48 22.31 -9.79
C GLY A 34 4.64 22.81 -10.65
N LEU A 35 5.89 22.45 -10.32
CA LEU A 35 7.08 22.78 -11.12
C LEU A 35 7.02 22.15 -12.50
N PHE A 36 6.57 20.90 -12.61
CA PHE A 36 6.43 20.21 -13.88
C PHE A 36 5.35 20.86 -14.74
N PHE A 37 4.21 21.25 -14.14
CA PHE A 37 3.18 22.01 -14.82
C PHE A 37 3.70 23.37 -15.32
N ILE A 38 4.40 24.12 -14.46
CA ILE A 38 5.02 25.41 -14.83
C ILE A 38 6.02 25.23 -15.97
N LEU A 39 6.89 24.21 -15.89
CA LEU A 39 7.87 23.90 -16.91
C LEU A 39 7.21 23.53 -18.25
N PHE A 40 6.22 22.63 -18.21
CA PHE A 40 5.52 22.16 -19.40
C PHE A 40 4.73 23.29 -20.06
N PHE A 41 4.05 24.12 -19.27
CA PHE A 41 3.38 25.33 -19.74
C PHE A 41 4.36 26.30 -20.39
N THR A 42 5.53 26.51 -19.79
CA THR A 42 6.59 27.40 -20.33
C THR A 42 7.11 26.89 -21.68
N ILE A 43 7.35 25.58 -21.80
CA ILE A 43 7.77 24.94 -23.07
C ILE A 43 6.69 25.13 -24.14
N PHE A 44 5.42 24.92 -23.80
CA PHE A 44 4.31 25.10 -24.74
C PHE A 44 4.18 26.53 -25.22
N VAL A 45 4.30 27.51 -24.33
CA VAL A 45 4.33 28.94 -24.69
C VAL A 45 5.50 29.24 -25.62
N ALA A 46 6.70 28.74 -25.31
CA ALA A 46 7.87 28.94 -26.15
C ALA A 46 7.73 28.33 -27.55
N LEU A 47 7.18 27.11 -27.65
CA LEU A 47 6.89 26.47 -28.93
C LEU A 47 5.83 27.23 -29.73
N GLY A 48 4.78 27.74 -29.08
CA GLY A 48 3.78 28.60 -29.71
C GLY A 48 4.40 29.86 -30.33
N LEU A 49 5.28 30.53 -29.59
CA LEU A 49 6.01 31.71 -30.09
C LEU A 49 6.96 31.37 -31.25
N LEU A 50 7.62 30.21 -31.20
CA LEU A 50 8.48 29.73 -32.30
C LEU A 50 7.68 29.44 -33.56
N CYS A 51 6.51 28.83 -33.42
CA CYS A 51 5.56 28.59 -34.51
C CYS A 51 5.02 29.88 -35.13
N ASP A 52 4.72 30.89 -34.31
CA ASP A 52 4.30 32.21 -34.80
C ASP A 52 5.41 32.89 -35.61
N PHE A 53 6.64 32.79 -35.13
CA PHE A 53 7.81 33.32 -35.82
C PHE A 53 8.04 32.64 -37.18
N THR A 54 7.90 31.32 -37.26
CA THR A 54 8.04 30.59 -38.54
C THR A 54 6.88 30.85 -39.49
N ALA A 55 5.64 30.89 -39.00
CA ALA A 55 4.48 31.21 -39.84
C ALA A 55 4.54 32.62 -40.42
N TRP A 56 5.01 33.60 -39.63
CA TRP A 56 5.28 34.95 -40.11
C TRP A 56 6.37 34.96 -41.19
N MET A 57 7.44 34.19 -41.00
CA MET A 57 8.55 34.07 -41.96
C MET A 57 8.11 33.47 -43.31
N PHE A 58 7.15 32.54 -43.31
CA PHE A 58 6.72 31.80 -44.51
C PHE A 58 5.35 32.21 -45.06
N ALA A 59 4.69 33.22 -44.49
CA ALA A 59 3.42 33.80 -44.96
C ALA A 59 2.31 32.77 -45.24
N TRP A 60 2.05 31.86 -44.29
CA TRP A 60 1.10 30.76 -44.47
C TRP A 60 -0.32 31.17 -43.99
N PRO A 61 -1.28 31.47 -44.90
CA PRO A 61 -2.55 32.11 -44.52
C PRO A 61 -3.50 31.23 -43.70
N ASP A 62 -3.43 29.90 -43.83
CA ASP A 62 -4.30 28.96 -43.13
C ASP A 62 -3.76 28.52 -41.76
N PHE A 63 -2.58 29.02 -41.36
CA PHE A 63 -1.90 28.61 -40.13
C PHE A 63 -2.61 29.06 -38.85
N GLU A 64 -3.32 30.19 -38.90
CA GLU A 64 -4.09 30.74 -37.78
C GLU A 64 -5.10 29.71 -37.24
N VAL A 65 -5.85 29.05 -38.12
CA VAL A 65 -6.88 28.09 -37.70
C VAL A 65 -6.25 26.88 -37.00
N VAL A 66 -5.18 26.32 -37.58
CA VAL A 66 -4.48 25.15 -37.01
C VAL A 66 -3.85 25.48 -35.67
N LYS A 67 -3.30 26.69 -35.50
CA LYS A 67 -2.74 27.19 -34.25
C LYS A 67 -3.78 27.22 -33.13
N TRP A 68 -4.95 27.82 -33.36
CA TRP A 68 -6.02 27.89 -32.35
C TRP A 68 -6.52 26.51 -31.93
N TRP A 69 -6.60 25.55 -32.87
CA TRP A 69 -6.96 24.17 -32.56
C TRP A 69 -5.91 23.46 -31.70
N LEU A 70 -4.62 23.60 -32.02
CA LEU A 70 -3.54 23.00 -31.23
C LEU A 70 -3.44 23.59 -29.83
N CYS A 71 -3.58 24.92 -29.69
CA CYS A 71 -3.61 25.59 -28.39
C CYS A 71 -4.85 25.20 -27.56
N GLY A 72 -6.02 25.10 -28.20
CA GLY A 72 -7.24 24.66 -27.54
C GLY A 72 -7.16 23.21 -27.05
N ALA A 73 -6.69 22.30 -27.90
CA ALA A 73 -6.54 20.89 -27.56
C ALA A 73 -5.51 20.67 -26.44
N SER A 74 -4.37 21.37 -26.47
CA SER A 74 -3.36 21.26 -25.42
C SER A 74 -3.85 21.79 -24.08
N ALA A 75 -4.54 22.93 -24.06
CA ALA A 75 -5.13 23.48 -22.84
C ALA A 75 -6.16 22.52 -22.22
N VAL A 76 -7.02 21.91 -23.04
CA VAL A 76 -8.01 20.92 -22.57
C VAL A 76 -7.31 19.68 -22.00
N LEU A 77 -6.30 19.14 -22.68
CA LEU A 77 -5.54 17.98 -22.18
C LEU A 77 -4.80 18.29 -20.88
N SER A 78 -4.19 19.47 -20.74
CA SER A 78 -3.53 19.89 -19.51
C SER A 78 -4.53 20.06 -18.35
N LEU A 79 -5.71 20.61 -18.60
CA LEU A 79 -6.77 20.73 -17.60
C LEU A 79 -7.34 19.36 -17.20
N ALA A 80 -7.56 18.47 -18.15
CA ALA A 80 -8.04 17.11 -17.88
C ALA A 80 -7.01 16.31 -17.04
N TYR A 81 -5.73 16.40 -17.42
CA TYR A 81 -4.65 15.72 -16.70
C TYR A 81 -4.48 16.26 -15.27
N SER A 82 -4.41 17.59 -15.11
CA SER A 82 -4.27 18.23 -13.79
C SER A 82 -5.50 18.01 -12.90
N GLY A 83 -6.71 18.06 -13.47
CA GLY A 83 -7.96 17.78 -12.75
C GLY A 83 -8.05 16.33 -12.28
N ASN A 84 -7.72 15.35 -13.13
CA ASN A 84 -7.71 13.94 -12.75
C ASN A 84 -6.64 13.65 -11.69
N TRP A 85 -5.44 14.24 -11.83
CA TRP A 85 -4.38 14.13 -10.83
C TRP A 85 -4.80 14.71 -9.47
N ALA A 86 -5.37 15.92 -9.44
CA ALA A 86 -5.86 16.54 -8.22
C ALA A 86 -6.99 15.74 -7.54
N LEU A 87 -7.87 15.11 -8.34
CA LEU A 87 -8.92 14.22 -7.82
C LEU A 87 -8.34 12.93 -7.20
N GLN A 88 -7.34 12.32 -7.84
CA GLN A 88 -6.65 11.16 -7.27
C GLN A 88 -5.93 11.52 -5.98
N GLU A 89 -5.26 12.67 -5.95
CA GLU A 89 -4.55 13.16 -4.77
C GLU A 89 -5.52 13.47 -3.63
N HIS A 90 -6.66 14.12 -3.91
CA HIS A 90 -7.68 14.38 -2.89
C HIS A 90 -8.24 13.08 -2.29
N LYS A 91 -8.46 12.04 -3.10
CA LYS A 91 -8.87 10.71 -2.59
C LYS A 91 -7.79 10.08 -1.73
N TYR A 92 -6.52 10.16 -2.14
CA TYR A 92 -5.38 9.60 -1.42
C TYR A 92 -5.12 10.32 -0.08
N ILE A 93 -5.15 11.65 -0.08
CA ILE A 93 -5.00 12.49 1.12
C ILE A 93 -6.14 12.22 2.10
N LYS A 94 -7.41 12.22 1.63
CA LYS A 94 -8.56 12.01 2.52
C LYS A 94 -8.52 10.65 3.22
N ALA A 95 -8.07 9.60 2.54
CA ALA A 95 -7.87 8.28 3.17
C ALA A 95 -6.74 8.29 4.22
N ARG A 96 -5.68 9.07 4.00
CA ARG A 96 -4.54 9.18 4.93
C ARG A 96 -4.79 10.06 6.15
N THR A 97 -5.59 11.12 6.03
CA THR A 97 -5.82 12.11 7.10
C THR A 97 -6.37 11.50 8.40
N GLY A 98 -7.18 10.44 8.30
CA GLY A 98 -7.71 9.75 9.48
C GLY A 98 -6.62 8.97 10.23
N ILE A 99 -5.77 8.25 9.49
CA ILE A 99 -4.68 7.45 10.08
C ILE A 99 -3.57 8.37 10.59
N SER A 100 -3.31 9.51 9.95
CA SER A 100 -2.19 10.37 10.32
C SER A 100 -2.33 11.03 11.69
N ALA A 101 -3.52 11.54 12.00
CA ALA A 101 -3.82 12.07 13.33
C ALA A 101 -3.73 10.99 14.42
N LEU A 102 -4.14 9.75 14.12
CA LEU A 102 -4.05 8.63 15.05
C LEU A 102 -2.61 8.15 15.24
N ALA A 103 -1.81 8.13 14.17
CA ALA A 103 -0.39 7.78 14.23
C ALA A 103 0.42 8.81 15.05
N ASP A 104 0.07 10.10 14.95
CA ASP A 104 0.65 11.14 15.80
C ASP A 104 0.32 10.90 17.29
N GLN A 105 -0.92 10.49 17.59
CA GLN A 105 -1.30 10.12 18.96
C GLN A 105 -0.50 8.91 19.45
N ASP A 106 -0.33 7.87 18.63
CA ASP A 106 0.48 6.70 19.00
C ASP A 106 1.96 7.08 19.25
N LEU A 107 2.54 7.94 18.41
CA LEU A 107 3.90 8.46 18.58
C LEU A 107 4.07 9.28 19.87
N GLN A 108 3.06 10.07 20.24
CA GLN A 108 3.02 10.86 21.48
C GLN A 108 2.85 9.99 22.72
N ASN A 109 1.94 9.03 22.65
CA ASN A 109 1.67 8.06 23.70
C ASN A 109 2.92 7.20 23.99
N GLY A 110 3.61 6.74 22.94
CA GLY A 110 4.91 6.10 23.09
C GLY A 110 4.85 4.62 23.44
N PHE A 111 3.70 3.95 23.23
CA PHE A 111 3.52 2.52 23.49
C PHE A 111 2.88 1.79 22.31
N ALA A 112 3.24 0.51 22.16
CA ALA A 112 2.66 -0.45 21.23
C ALA A 112 1.84 -1.48 22.00
N ALA A 113 0.76 -1.96 21.39
CA ALA A 113 0.01 -3.11 21.86
C ALA A 113 0.58 -4.39 21.23
N ILE A 114 0.63 -5.45 22.03
CA ILE A 114 1.01 -6.79 21.60
C ILE A 114 -0.21 -7.68 21.80
N GLU A 115 -0.76 -8.19 20.71
CA GLU A 115 -1.81 -9.19 20.72
C GLU A 115 -1.21 -10.56 20.41
N ARG A 116 -1.29 -11.49 21.36
CA ARG A 116 -0.87 -12.87 21.14
C ARG A 116 -1.97 -13.66 20.43
N LEU A 117 -1.64 -14.17 19.25
CA LEU A 117 -2.51 -14.91 18.36
C LEU A 117 -2.11 -16.39 18.33
N GLU A 118 -3.08 -17.28 18.42
CA GLU A 118 -2.86 -18.73 18.25
C GLU A 118 -3.18 -19.13 16.81
N VAL A 119 -2.21 -19.73 16.12
CA VAL A 119 -2.35 -20.17 14.74
C VAL A 119 -2.86 -21.62 14.71
N ALA A 120 -3.95 -21.84 13.98
CA ALA A 120 -4.55 -23.15 13.78
C ALA A 120 -3.94 -23.89 12.58
N ALA A 121 -3.71 -23.17 11.48
CA ALA A 121 -3.15 -23.73 10.26
C ALA A 121 -2.37 -22.67 9.47
N VAL A 122 -1.45 -23.15 8.63
CA VAL A 122 -0.60 -22.32 7.78
C VAL A 122 -0.73 -22.78 6.33
N VAL A 123 -0.93 -21.84 5.43
CA VAL A 123 -0.83 -22.04 3.98
C VAL A 123 0.30 -21.19 3.47
N GLU A 124 1.30 -21.81 2.86
CA GLU A 124 2.40 -21.10 2.22
C GLU A 124 1.93 -20.48 0.90
N VAL A 125 2.35 -19.25 0.64
CA VAL A 125 2.05 -18.52 -0.58
C VAL A 125 3.35 -18.35 -1.35
N GLU A 126 3.46 -19.08 -2.45
CA GLU A 126 4.58 -18.96 -3.38
C GLU A 126 4.33 -17.74 -4.27
N GLU A 127 5.18 -16.72 -4.12
CA GLU A 127 5.18 -15.54 -4.97
C GLU A 127 6.22 -15.72 -6.09
N GLU A 128 5.86 -15.38 -7.33
CA GLU A 128 6.76 -15.53 -8.49
C GLU A 128 7.86 -14.46 -8.54
N GLU A 129 7.81 -13.46 -7.67
CA GLU A 129 8.76 -12.34 -7.62
C GLU A 129 9.73 -12.51 -6.43
N ASP A 130 10.90 -11.85 -6.48
CA ASP A 130 11.99 -11.92 -5.47
C ASP A 130 11.58 -11.37 -4.07
N GLU A 131 10.29 -11.29 -3.76
CA GLU A 131 9.73 -10.74 -2.52
C GLU A 131 9.74 -11.73 -1.35
N GLY A 132 10.19 -12.97 -1.57
CA GLY A 132 10.30 -14.02 -0.54
C GLY A 132 9.04 -14.88 -0.39
N ALA A 133 9.03 -15.76 0.61
CA ALA A 133 7.88 -16.61 0.90
C ALA A 133 6.78 -15.80 1.62
N GLY A 134 5.52 -15.99 1.21
CA GLY A 134 4.36 -15.49 1.94
C GLY A 134 3.67 -16.59 2.77
N PHE A 135 2.90 -16.21 3.78
CA PHE A 135 2.10 -17.14 4.58
C PHE A 135 0.70 -16.58 4.85
N LEU A 136 -0.29 -17.46 4.74
CA LEU A 136 -1.64 -17.26 5.28
C LEU A 136 -1.75 -18.07 6.57
N LEU A 137 -1.95 -17.37 7.66
CA LEU A 137 -2.10 -17.93 9.00
C LEU A 137 -3.58 -17.93 9.37
N GLU A 138 -4.20 -19.10 9.43
CA GLU A 138 -5.54 -19.28 9.98
C GLU A 138 -5.43 -19.22 11.50
N LEU A 139 -6.10 -18.27 12.13
CA LEU A 139 -6.09 -18.10 13.58
C LEU A 139 -7.21 -18.92 14.22
N ARG A 140 -7.00 -19.39 15.44
CA ARG A 140 -8.00 -20.20 16.17
C ARG A 140 -9.32 -19.49 16.45
N ASP A 141 -9.35 -18.18 16.33
CA ASP A 141 -10.56 -17.35 16.46
C ASP A 141 -11.31 -17.17 15.14
N GLY A 142 -10.84 -17.78 14.05
CA GLY A 142 -11.43 -17.70 12.71
C GLY A 142 -10.95 -16.52 11.86
N ARG A 143 -10.10 -15.62 12.39
CA ARG A 143 -9.43 -14.59 11.59
C ARG A 143 -8.32 -15.21 10.74
N VAL A 144 -7.90 -14.49 9.71
CA VAL A 144 -6.76 -14.86 8.86
C VAL A 144 -5.76 -13.71 8.84
N LEU A 145 -4.50 -14.02 9.12
CA LEU A 145 -3.39 -13.09 8.98
C LEU A 145 -2.58 -13.45 7.73
N PHE A 146 -2.43 -12.49 6.82
CA PHE A 146 -1.60 -12.65 5.63
C PHE A 146 -0.28 -11.90 5.82
N LEU A 147 0.83 -12.63 5.68
CA LEU A 147 2.20 -12.12 5.80
C LEU A 147 2.94 -12.33 4.49
N VAL A 148 3.68 -11.33 4.04
CA VAL A 148 4.54 -11.40 2.83
C VAL A 148 6.00 -11.28 3.20
N GLY A 149 6.94 -11.64 2.33
CA GLY A 149 8.34 -11.81 2.72
C GLY A 149 9.00 -10.55 3.32
N GLN A 150 8.58 -9.33 2.95
CA GLN A 150 9.04 -8.10 3.62
C GLN A 150 8.67 -8.03 5.11
N ASP A 151 7.64 -8.74 5.53
CA ASP A 151 7.21 -8.89 6.92
C ASP A 151 8.07 -9.91 7.68
N LEU A 152 8.81 -10.74 6.95
CA LEU A 152 9.60 -11.87 7.45
C LEU A 152 11.10 -11.66 7.25
N ASP A 153 11.49 -10.67 6.44
CA ASP A 153 12.86 -10.43 5.97
C ASP A 153 13.83 -9.99 7.06
N PHE A 154 13.34 -9.47 8.19
CA PHE A 154 14.19 -9.21 9.35
C PHE A 154 14.67 -10.50 10.05
N HIS A 155 14.15 -11.66 9.63
CA HIS A 155 14.30 -12.94 10.34
C HIS A 155 14.92 -14.05 9.47
N SER A 156 15.17 -13.80 8.18
CA SER A 156 15.66 -14.79 7.22
C SER A 156 17.19 -14.83 7.04
N LEU A 157 17.95 -13.92 7.66
CA LEU A 157 19.41 -13.87 7.48
C LEU A 157 20.17 -14.54 8.64
N HIS A 158 20.55 -15.80 8.38
CA HIS A 158 21.74 -16.47 8.91
C HIS A 158 21.90 -16.52 10.44
N VAL A 159 21.17 -17.44 11.09
CA VAL A 159 21.73 -18.10 12.28
C VAL A 159 22.59 -19.25 11.78
N GLU A 160 23.89 -19.00 11.57
CA GLU A 160 24.87 -20.09 11.55
C GLU A 160 24.78 -20.82 12.91
N PRO A 161 24.78 -22.17 12.96
CA PRO A 161 24.43 -22.93 14.17
C PRO A 161 25.43 -22.83 15.34
N ASP A 162 26.45 -21.97 15.26
CA ASP A 162 27.66 -22.09 16.07
C ASP A 162 27.81 -21.01 17.17
N ALA A 163 26.78 -20.21 17.45
CA ALA A 163 26.81 -19.27 18.57
C ALA A 163 25.94 -19.77 19.73
N GLU A 164 26.59 -20.10 20.86
CA GLU A 164 26.01 -20.51 22.16
C GLU A 164 25.06 -19.47 22.81
N ASN A 165 24.58 -18.49 22.05
CA ASN A 165 23.49 -17.60 22.43
C ASN A 165 22.26 -17.98 21.60
N GLU A 166 21.51 -18.99 22.04
CA GLU A 166 20.12 -19.20 21.65
C GLU A 166 19.30 -17.97 22.09
N VAL A 167 19.42 -16.86 21.37
CA VAL A 167 18.30 -15.92 21.28
C VAL A 167 17.24 -16.76 20.60
N ALA A 168 16.24 -17.23 21.36
CA ALA A 168 15.11 -18.00 20.86
C ALA A 168 14.65 -17.35 19.56
N GLY A 169 15.05 -17.98 18.44
CA GLY A 169 14.98 -17.37 17.13
C GLY A 169 13.54 -17.07 16.81
N ASP A 170 13.32 -16.05 15.99
CA ASP A 170 12.01 -15.80 15.45
C ASP A 170 11.65 -16.96 14.50
N ILE A 171 10.88 -17.93 15.01
CA ILE A 171 10.56 -19.16 14.28
C ILE A 171 9.31 -18.91 13.47
N PHE A 172 9.47 -18.79 12.15
CA PHE A 172 8.36 -18.69 11.21
C PHE A 172 8.32 -19.85 10.20
N PRO A 173 7.11 -20.30 9.81
CA PRO A 173 5.81 -20.07 10.47
C PRO A 173 5.73 -20.66 11.89
N SER A 174 4.95 -20.01 12.76
CA SER A 174 4.80 -20.37 14.19
C SER A 174 3.36 -20.74 14.56
N ASP A 175 3.18 -21.59 15.57
CA ASP A 175 1.85 -21.87 16.16
C ASP A 175 1.34 -20.76 17.08
N LYS A 176 2.22 -19.81 17.46
CA LYS A 176 1.87 -18.59 18.21
C LYS A 176 2.61 -17.39 17.64
N VAL A 177 1.88 -16.31 17.45
CA VAL A 177 2.41 -15.08 16.88
C VAL A 177 2.04 -13.91 17.78
N ASP A 178 3.04 -13.10 18.14
CA ASP A 178 2.84 -11.83 18.82
C ASP A 178 2.70 -10.75 17.74
N PHE A 179 1.47 -10.27 17.54
CA PHE A 179 1.13 -9.22 16.59
C PHE A 179 1.29 -7.86 17.27
N VAL A 180 2.28 -7.09 16.85
CA VAL A 180 2.59 -5.79 17.45
C VAL A 180 2.01 -4.68 16.60
N TYR A 181 1.22 -3.81 17.21
CA TYR A 181 0.55 -2.72 16.51
C TYR A 181 0.43 -1.46 17.36
N ALA A 182 0.23 -0.33 16.67
CA ALA A 182 -0.03 0.95 17.29
C ALA A 182 -1.55 1.05 17.62
N PRO A 183 -1.93 1.20 18.90
CA PRO A 183 -3.30 0.93 19.34
C PRO A 183 -4.36 1.92 18.83
N LYS A 184 -3.99 3.18 18.53
CA LYS A 184 -4.93 4.17 18.02
C LYS A 184 -5.08 4.09 16.50
N SER A 185 -3.96 4.03 15.79
CA SER A 185 -3.93 4.01 14.32
C SER A 185 -4.18 2.63 13.73
N GLY A 186 -3.99 1.56 14.50
CA GLY A 186 -4.05 0.18 14.03
C GLY A 186 -2.87 -0.20 13.12
N VAL A 187 -1.86 0.66 12.99
CA VAL A 187 -0.70 0.40 12.14
C VAL A 187 0.08 -0.77 12.73
N ARG A 188 0.26 -1.82 11.92
CA ARG A 188 1.13 -2.94 12.24
C ARG A 188 2.58 -2.46 12.34
N LEU A 189 3.24 -2.82 13.42
CA LEU A 189 4.63 -2.47 13.71
C LEU A 189 5.56 -3.65 13.49
N ASP A 190 5.14 -4.84 13.95
CA ASP A 190 5.95 -6.05 13.92
C ASP A 190 5.09 -7.31 14.05
N VAL A 191 5.64 -8.48 13.68
CA VAL A 191 4.99 -9.78 13.78
C VAL A 191 6.03 -10.83 14.15
N ILE A 192 5.94 -11.39 15.35
CA ILE A 192 7.01 -12.23 15.93
C ILE A 192 6.47 -13.64 16.23
N GLY A 193 7.14 -14.68 15.77
CA GLY A 193 6.85 -16.08 16.03
C GLY A 193 7.38 -16.48 17.41
N THR A 194 6.49 -16.59 18.40
CA THR A 194 6.86 -16.91 19.79
C THR A 194 6.57 -18.36 20.19
N GLY A 195 6.04 -19.13 19.25
CA GLY A 195 5.64 -20.51 19.43
C GLY A 195 6.66 -21.52 18.88
N SER A 196 6.15 -22.71 18.57
CA SER A 196 6.90 -23.74 17.86
C SER A 196 6.66 -23.64 16.36
N TYR A 197 7.63 -24.13 15.58
CA TYR A 197 7.48 -24.21 14.12
C TYR A 197 6.20 -24.96 13.73
N LEU A 198 5.37 -24.32 12.91
CA LEU A 198 4.11 -24.88 12.43
C LEU A 198 4.20 -25.14 10.93
N LYS A 199 4.42 -26.40 10.57
CA LYS A 199 4.59 -26.82 9.17
C LYS A 199 3.39 -26.38 8.31
N PRO A 200 3.60 -25.73 7.14
CA PRO A 200 2.54 -25.45 6.20
C PRO A 200 1.75 -26.70 5.80
N ARG A 201 0.42 -26.61 5.84
CA ARG A 201 -0.48 -27.70 5.45
C ARG A 201 -0.55 -27.87 3.94
N SER A 202 -0.50 -26.74 3.24
CA SER A 202 -0.53 -26.66 1.78
C SER A 202 0.22 -25.42 1.33
N TRP A 203 0.42 -25.32 0.03
CA TRP A 203 0.95 -24.12 -0.61
C TRP A 203 0.00 -23.66 -1.73
N VAL A 204 0.01 -22.38 -2.02
CA VAL A 204 -0.72 -21.78 -3.14
C VAL A 204 0.22 -20.88 -3.91
N LYS A 205 0.22 -21.03 -5.23
CA LYS A 205 0.93 -20.11 -6.11
C LYS A 205 0.10 -18.86 -6.35
N ARG A 206 0.60 -17.70 -5.94
CA ARG A 206 -0.03 -16.43 -6.25
C ARG A 206 0.25 -16.13 -7.73
N ARG A 207 -0.79 -16.20 -8.57
CA ARG A 207 -0.67 -15.68 -9.94
C ARG A 207 -0.51 -14.17 -9.83
N VAL A 208 0.69 -13.67 -10.11
CA VAL A 208 0.86 -12.26 -10.43
C VAL A 208 0.19 -12.07 -11.78
N GLY A 209 -1.11 -11.75 -11.74
CA GLY A 209 -1.77 -11.22 -12.91
C GLY A 209 -1.04 -9.94 -13.28
N ARG A 210 -0.11 -10.01 -14.23
CA ARG A 210 0.21 -8.86 -15.09
C ARG A 210 -1.02 -8.56 -15.94
N THR A 211 -2.12 -8.22 -15.29
CA THR A 211 -3.10 -7.35 -15.92
C THR A 211 -2.39 -6.01 -15.95
N ARG A 212 -1.56 -5.81 -16.98
CA ARG A 212 -1.42 -4.47 -17.56
C ARG A 212 -2.86 -4.02 -17.73
N SER A 213 -3.34 -3.20 -16.81
CA SER A 213 -4.54 -2.41 -17.00
C SER A 213 -4.26 -1.61 -18.26
N SER A 214 -4.67 -2.14 -19.40
CA SER A 214 -4.91 -1.35 -20.58
C SER A 214 -5.85 -0.27 -20.11
N SER A 215 -5.43 0.96 -20.25
CA SER A 215 -5.94 2.20 -19.69
C SER A 215 -7.39 2.57 -20.04
N HIS A 216 -8.27 1.61 -20.35
CA HIS A 216 -9.62 1.81 -20.88
C HIS A 216 -10.67 0.83 -20.32
N ALA A 217 -10.44 0.18 -19.19
CA ALA A 217 -11.54 -0.49 -18.48
C ALA A 217 -12.24 0.54 -17.59
N ASP A 218 -13.43 0.98 -18.02
CA ASP A 218 -14.36 1.75 -17.19
C ASP A 218 -14.53 1.05 -15.82
N PRO A 219 -14.62 1.81 -14.71
CA PRO A 219 -14.96 1.23 -13.43
C PRO A 219 -16.37 0.65 -13.52
N MET A 220 -16.50 -0.67 -13.59
CA MET A 220 -17.80 -1.31 -13.39
C MET A 220 -18.24 -1.02 -11.95
N PRO A 221 -19.48 -0.53 -11.74
CA PRO A 221 -19.94 -0.06 -10.44
C PRO A 221 -20.04 -1.15 -9.36
N ASP A 222 -19.82 -2.43 -9.69
CA ASP A 222 -19.92 -3.55 -8.76
C ASP A 222 -18.72 -4.52 -8.78
N SER A 223 -17.61 -4.20 -9.48
CA SER A 223 -16.41 -5.05 -9.45
C SER A 223 -15.44 -4.57 -8.36
N PHE A 224 -15.63 -5.06 -7.13
CA PHE A 224 -14.46 -5.39 -6.32
C PHE A 224 -13.66 -6.39 -7.16
N ASN A 225 -12.48 -5.99 -7.63
CA ASN A 225 -11.58 -6.90 -8.34
C ASN A 225 -11.37 -8.14 -7.45
N ASP A 226 -11.90 -9.29 -7.89
CA ASP A 226 -11.61 -10.61 -7.34
C ASP A 226 -10.08 -10.78 -7.33
N GLY A 227 -9.47 -10.43 -6.21
CA GLY A 227 -8.03 -10.55 -6.03
C GLY A 227 -7.66 -12.03 -5.85
N PRO A 228 -6.38 -12.40 -6.04
CA PRO A 228 -5.89 -13.75 -5.73
C PRO A 228 -6.18 -14.17 -4.28
N LEU A 229 -6.37 -13.22 -3.36
CA LEU A 229 -6.79 -13.49 -1.98
C LEU A 229 -8.25 -13.98 -1.90
N GLU A 230 -9.14 -13.46 -2.75
CA GLU A 230 -10.56 -13.81 -2.75
C GLU A 230 -10.78 -15.22 -3.33
N ASP A 231 -10.03 -15.58 -4.37
CA ASP A 231 -9.96 -16.95 -4.89
C ASP A 231 -9.44 -17.93 -3.84
N VAL A 232 -8.44 -17.52 -3.05
CA VAL A 232 -7.93 -18.33 -1.94
C VAL A 232 -8.99 -18.48 -0.85
N LEU A 233 -9.61 -17.39 -0.40
CA LEU A 233 -10.67 -17.42 0.59
C LEU A 233 -11.86 -18.30 0.13
N LYS A 234 -12.30 -18.15 -1.13
CA LYS A 234 -13.35 -19.00 -1.74
C LYS A 234 -12.93 -20.46 -1.82
N ARG A 235 -11.68 -20.77 -2.20
CA ARG A 235 -11.17 -22.16 -2.35
C ARG A 235 -11.04 -22.92 -1.04
N TYR A 236 -10.84 -22.22 0.07
CA TYR A 236 -10.79 -22.82 1.41
C TYR A 236 -12.14 -22.74 2.16
N GLY A 237 -13.23 -22.36 1.47
CA GLY A 237 -14.58 -22.39 2.02
C GLY A 237 -14.93 -21.19 2.91
N PHE A 238 -14.17 -20.10 2.85
CA PHE A 238 -14.48 -18.87 3.57
C PHE A 238 -15.54 -18.09 2.77
N VAL A 239 -16.77 -18.13 3.26
CA VAL A 239 -17.88 -17.32 2.75
C VAL A 239 -17.74 -15.92 3.33
N GLU A 240 -17.75 -14.89 2.48
CA GLU A 240 -17.88 -13.50 2.97
C GLU A 240 -19.11 -13.41 3.87
N VAL A 241 -18.90 -12.98 5.12
CA VAL A 241 -20.01 -12.56 5.96
C VAL A 241 -20.42 -11.18 5.45
N PRO A 242 -21.60 -11.03 4.80
CA PRO A 242 -22.00 -9.75 4.25
C PRO A 242 -22.04 -8.70 5.36
N ALA A 243 -21.63 -7.47 5.06
CA ALA A 243 -21.56 -6.38 6.04
C ALA A 243 -22.91 -6.11 6.75
N SER A 244 -24.02 -6.54 6.16
CA SER A 244 -25.37 -6.53 6.76
C SER A 244 -25.51 -7.45 7.98
N ALA A 245 -24.69 -8.49 8.11
CA ALA A 245 -24.72 -9.43 9.24
C ALA A 245 -23.94 -8.94 10.48
N ARG A 246 -23.24 -7.79 10.42
CA ARG A 246 -22.50 -7.21 11.55
C ARG A 246 -23.33 -6.37 12.52
N ARG A 247 -24.63 -6.17 12.29
CA ARG A 247 -25.49 -5.29 13.12
C ARG A 247 -26.50 -5.99 14.01
N GLU A 248 -26.52 -7.31 14.04
CA GLU A 248 -27.37 -8.07 14.96
C GLU A 248 -26.48 -8.96 15.82
N ASN A 249 -25.85 -8.37 16.84
CA ASN A 249 -25.66 -8.91 18.18
C ASN A 249 -24.61 -8.09 18.96
N VAL A 250 -25.13 -7.27 19.88
CA VAL A 250 -24.55 -6.77 21.15
C VAL A 250 -23.28 -5.93 21.07
#